data_AF-A0A7M3SDX8-F1
#
_entry.id   AF-A0A7M3SDX8-F1
#
_cell.length_a   1.000
_cell.length_b   1.000
_cell.length_c   1.000
_cell.angle_alpha   90.00
_cell.angle_beta   90.00
_cell.angle_gamma   90.00
#
_symmetry.space_group_name_H-M   'P 1'
#
loop_
_entity.id
_entity.type
_entity.pdbx_description
1 polymer ?
#
loop_
_entity_poly.entity_id
_entity_poly.type
_entity_poly.pdbx_seq_one_letter_code
_entity_poly.pdbx_strand_id
1 'polypeptide(L)'
;KGGFDRLIIIDGITRPEKELSTGELFGVGSIAAARERLKRLDIEPIQQGIVSGITGFLLGEGDRLGIDITALLSEASPMYPDARAAALAVEAVGDLTGFEIPLTDLLENARAIEDSVRDIIENASQMLPAPGEQDVTDIDPSFG
;
A
#
# COMPACT_ATOMS: atom_id res chain seq x y z
N LYS A 1 6.87 -24.70 -20.09
CA LYS A 1 5.73 -24.10 -19.37
C LYS A 1 6.10 -24.12 -17.89
N GLY A 2 6.20 -22.96 -17.23
CA GLY A 2 6.34 -22.94 -15.77
C GLY A 2 5.06 -23.52 -15.17
N GLY A 3 5.18 -24.59 -14.39
CA GLY A 3 4.04 -25.38 -13.90
C GLY A 3 3.48 -24.82 -12.61
N PHE A 4 2.54 -23.87 -12.70
CA PHE A 4 1.76 -23.41 -11.56
C PHE A 4 0.26 -23.46 -11.90
N ASP A 5 -0.55 -23.79 -10.91
CA ASP A 5 -2.02 -23.82 -11.05
C ASP A 5 -2.65 -22.45 -10.76
N ARG A 6 -1.99 -21.63 -9.93
CA ARG A 6 -2.44 -20.28 -9.55
C ARG A 6 -1.26 -19.35 -9.33
N LEU A 7 -1.42 -18.09 -9.71
CA LEU A 7 -0.53 -16.98 -9.35
C LEU A 7 -1.27 -16.04 -8.39
N ILE A 8 -0.67 -15.74 -7.25
CA ILE A 8 -1.16 -14.72 -6.31
C ILE A 8 -0.14 -13.59 -6.29
N ILE A 9 -0.59 -12.36 -6.54
CA ILE A 9 0.21 -11.15 -6.54
C ILE A 9 -0.16 -10.34 -5.30
N ILE A 10 0.84 -9.90 -4.55
CA ILE A 10 0.70 -8.92 -3.48
C ILE A 10 1.18 -7.60 -4.04
N ASP A 11 0.35 -6.57 -3.99
CA ASP A 11 0.68 -5.23 -4.44
C ASP A 11 0.01 -4.18 -3.53
N GLY A 12 0.46 -2.93 -3.63
CA GLY A 12 -0.05 -1.82 -2.84
C GLY A 12 -0.84 -0.84 -3.69
N ILE A 13 -1.84 -0.21 -3.08
CA ILE A 13 -2.48 1.00 -3.63
C ILE A 13 -2.32 2.15 -2.65
N THR A 14 -2.23 3.37 -3.17
CA THR A 14 -2.08 4.56 -2.36
C THR A 14 -3.44 5.03 -1.85
N ARG A 15 -3.55 5.25 -0.55
CA ARG A 15 -4.71 5.90 0.04
C ARG A 15 -4.69 7.41 -0.27
N PRO A 16 -5.78 8.00 -0.79
CA PRO A 16 -5.95 9.45 -0.78
C PRO A 16 -6.22 9.94 0.65
N GLU A 17 -5.50 10.97 1.10
CA GLU A 17 -5.37 11.46 2.50
C GLU A 17 -6.66 11.78 3.28
N LYS A 18 -7.85 11.68 2.69
CA LYS A 18 -9.10 12.16 3.30
C LYS A 18 -9.86 11.17 4.18
N GLU A 19 -9.50 9.88 4.21
CA GLU A 19 -10.25 8.88 4.99
C GLU A 19 -9.35 8.10 5.96
N LEU A 20 -9.62 8.27 7.25
CA LEU A 20 -9.05 7.47 8.33
C LEU A 20 -9.87 6.16 8.47
N SER A 21 -9.62 5.19 7.60
CA SER A 21 -10.07 3.80 7.78
C SER A 21 -8.90 2.93 8.27
N THR A 22 -9.19 1.81 8.94
CA THR A 22 -8.22 0.71 9.08
C THR A 22 -7.88 0.24 7.66
N GLY A 23 -6.58 0.16 7.30
CA GLY A 23 -6.10 -0.20 5.95
C GLY A 23 -7.01 -1.18 5.21
N GLU A 24 -7.49 -0.79 4.03
CA GLU A 24 -8.41 -1.62 3.26
C GLU A 24 -7.64 -2.60 2.37
N LEU A 25 -8.22 -3.79 2.19
CA LEU A 25 -7.70 -4.82 1.29
C LEU A 25 -8.70 -5.03 0.16
N PHE A 26 -8.22 -4.86 -1.07
CA PHE A 26 -9.02 -5.11 -2.26
C PHE A 26 -8.50 -6.33 -3.02
N GLY A 27 -9.40 -6.99 -3.73
CA GLY A 27 -9.11 -8.16 -4.56
C GLY A 27 -9.41 -7.93 -6.03
N VAL A 28 -8.53 -8.42 -6.90
CA VAL A 28 -8.78 -8.52 -8.35
C VAL A 28 -8.51 -9.94 -8.81
N GLY A 29 -9.52 -10.60 -9.40
CA GLY A 29 -9.38 -11.94 -9.98
C GLY A 29 -9.48 -11.90 -11.49
N SER A 30 -8.53 -12.50 -12.20
CA SER A 30 -8.52 -12.59 -13.67
C SER A 30 -9.71 -13.41 -14.19
N ILE A 31 -10.05 -14.52 -13.53
CA ILE A 31 -11.13 -15.43 -13.93
C ILE A 31 -12.29 -15.45 -12.93
N ALA A 32 -13.46 -15.93 -13.36
CA ALA A 32 -14.65 -16.03 -12.52
C ALA A 32 -14.41 -16.84 -11.23
N ALA A 33 -13.66 -17.95 -11.31
CA ALA A 33 -13.33 -18.76 -10.15
C ALA A 33 -12.47 -18.01 -9.11
N ALA A 34 -11.60 -17.09 -9.57
CA ALA A 34 -10.78 -16.25 -8.70
C ALA A 34 -11.63 -15.20 -7.98
N ARG A 35 -12.55 -14.56 -8.71
CA ARG A 35 -13.50 -13.59 -8.15
C ARG A 35 -14.45 -14.23 -7.12
N GLU A 36 -14.93 -15.43 -7.38
CA GLU A 36 -15.76 -16.18 -6.42
C GLU A 36 -14.97 -16.57 -5.15
N ARG A 37 -13.69 -16.90 -5.26
CA ARG A 37 -12.84 -17.14 -4.08
C ARG A 37 -12.69 -15.89 -3.21
N LEU A 38 -12.37 -14.75 -3.83
CA LEU A 38 -12.25 -13.47 -3.12
C LEU A 38 -13.56 -13.13 -2.39
N LYS A 39 -14.70 -13.27 -3.07
CA LYS A 39 -16.02 -13.03 -2.49
C LYS A 39 -16.35 -13.94 -1.30
N ARG A 40 -15.94 -15.21 -1.33
CA ARG A 40 -16.14 -16.14 -0.20
C ARG A 40 -15.32 -15.78 1.04
N LEU A 41 -14.22 -15.07 0.86
CA LEU A 41 -13.36 -14.58 1.94
C LEU A 41 -13.71 -13.15 2.35
N ASP A 42 -14.81 -12.59 1.84
CA ASP A 42 -15.25 -11.22 2.10
C ASP A 42 -14.19 -10.16 1.71
N ILE A 43 -13.34 -10.47 0.73
CA ILE A 43 -12.36 -9.53 0.18
C ILE A 43 -13.08 -8.64 -0.84
N GLU A 44 -13.12 -7.34 -0.56
CA GLU A 44 -13.83 -6.36 -1.38
C GLU A 44 -13.23 -6.30 -2.81
N PRO A 45 -14.04 -6.42 -3.86
CA PRO A 45 -13.56 -6.22 -5.22
C PRO A 45 -13.27 -4.74 -5.49
N ILE A 46 -12.25 -4.44 -6.30
CA ILE A 46 -12.05 -3.07 -6.77
C ILE A 46 -13.23 -2.66 -7.67
N GLN A 47 -14.00 -1.64 -7.27
CA GLN A 47 -15.19 -1.22 -8.01
C GLN A 47 -14.85 -0.25 -9.16
N GLN A 48 -13.89 0.66 -8.91
CA GLN A 48 -13.45 1.67 -9.87
C GLN A 48 -11.94 1.91 -9.69
N GLY A 49 -11.20 1.97 -10.79
CA GLY A 49 -9.75 2.24 -10.76
C GLY A 49 -8.98 1.59 -11.90
N ILE A 50 -7.67 1.81 -11.90
CA ILE A 50 -6.73 1.19 -12.85
C ILE A 50 -5.62 0.54 -12.03
N VAL A 51 -5.42 -0.77 -12.22
CA VAL A 51 -4.23 -1.47 -11.74
C VAL A 51 -3.16 -1.38 -12.83
N SER A 52 -2.05 -0.74 -12.53
CA SER A 52 -0.97 -0.50 -13.49
C SER A 52 0.24 -1.41 -13.23
N GLY A 53 1.30 -1.26 -14.04
CA GLY A 53 2.53 -2.02 -13.87
C GLY A 53 2.41 -3.51 -14.20
N ILE A 54 3.29 -4.31 -13.61
CA ILE A 54 3.37 -5.75 -13.87
C ILE A 54 2.10 -6.46 -13.39
N THR A 55 1.53 -6.03 -12.27
CA THR A 55 0.28 -6.58 -11.72
C THR A 55 -0.88 -6.44 -12.72
N GLY A 56 -1.10 -5.23 -13.26
CA GLY A 56 -2.12 -4.98 -14.26
C GLY A 56 -1.91 -5.78 -15.55
N PHE A 57 -0.66 -5.83 -16.03
CA PHE A 57 -0.31 -6.62 -17.21
C PHE A 57 -0.60 -8.11 -16.99
N LEU A 58 -0.18 -8.69 -15.87
CA LEU A 58 -0.40 -10.10 -15.55
C LEU A 58 -1.89 -10.42 -15.39
N LEU A 59 -2.66 -9.56 -14.71
CA LEU A 59 -4.11 -9.73 -14.60
C LEU A 59 -4.78 -9.72 -15.98
N GLY A 60 -4.40 -8.80 -16.87
CA GLY A 60 -4.91 -8.72 -18.24
C GLY A 60 -4.56 -9.96 -19.07
N GLU A 61 -3.31 -10.42 -19.00
CA GLU A 61 -2.90 -11.67 -19.65
C GLU A 61 -3.58 -12.90 -19.05
N GLY A 62 -3.84 -12.88 -17.74
CA GLY A 62 -4.58 -13.92 -17.04
C GLY A 62 -6.02 -14.03 -17.52
N ASP A 63 -6.70 -12.90 -17.69
CA ASP A 63 -8.06 -12.85 -18.25
C ASP A 63 -8.05 -13.31 -19.72
N ARG A 64 -7.11 -12.80 -20.52
CA ARG A 64 -6.96 -13.14 -21.95
C ARG A 64 -6.66 -14.63 -22.19
N LEU A 65 -5.88 -15.26 -21.33
CA LEU A 65 -5.40 -16.64 -21.47
C LEU A 65 -6.17 -17.65 -20.60
N GLY A 66 -7.09 -17.19 -19.75
CA GLY A 66 -7.80 -18.03 -18.79
C GLY A 66 -6.90 -18.60 -17.68
N ILE A 67 -5.84 -17.89 -17.31
CA ILE A 67 -4.92 -18.28 -16.24
C ILE A 67 -5.45 -17.74 -14.91
N ASP A 68 -5.44 -18.58 -13.87
CA ASP A 68 -5.89 -18.23 -12.52
C ASP A 68 -4.88 -17.30 -11.83
N ILE A 69 -5.19 -16.00 -11.88
CA ILE A 69 -4.38 -14.93 -11.29
C ILE A 69 -5.27 -14.11 -10.35
N THR A 70 -4.79 -13.94 -9.13
CA THR A 70 -5.41 -13.10 -8.12
C THR A 70 -4.41 -12.04 -7.68
N ALA A 71 -4.81 -10.77 -7.66
CA ALA A 71 -4.06 -9.71 -7.00
C ALA A 71 -4.77 -9.30 -5.71
N LEU A 72 -3.98 -9.15 -4.64
CA LEU A 72 -4.37 -8.59 -3.35
C LEU A 72 -3.72 -7.21 -3.26
N LEU A 73 -4.56 -6.19 -3.14
CA LEU A 73 -4.19 -4.78 -3.22
C LEU A 73 -4.46 -4.13 -1.86
N SER A 74 -3.42 -4.03 -1.02
CA SER A 74 -3.57 -3.37 0.28
C SER A 74 -3.34 -1.88 0.17
N GLU A 75 -4.18 -1.10 0.84
CA GLU A 75 -3.92 0.33 1.00
C GLU A 75 -2.71 0.56 1.89
N ALA A 76 -1.74 1.32 1.39
CA ALA A 76 -0.53 1.67 2.11
C ALA A 76 -0.27 3.18 2.10
N SER A 77 0.43 3.66 3.12
CA SER A 77 0.96 5.02 3.16
C SER A 77 1.94 5.25 2.00
N PRO A 78 1.81 6.36 1.25
CA PRO A 78 2.82 6.75 0.26
C PRO A 78 4.08 7.35 0.91
N MET A 79 4.01 7.75 2.19
CA MET A 79 5.07 8.51 2.86
C MET A 79 6.09 7.63 3.58
N TYR A 80 5.68 6.43 4.02
CA TYR A 80 6.54 5.54 4.79
C TYR A 80 6.17 4.07 4.53
N PRO A 81 7.13 3.13 4.70
CA PRO A 81 6.83 1.70 4.60
C PRO A 81 5.71 1.28 5.56
N ASP A 82 4.67 0.64 5.04
CA ASP A 82 3.50 0.21 5.81
C ASP A 82 3.45 -1.32 5.90
N ALA A 83 4.07 -1.87 6.94
CA ALA A 83 4.08 -3.31 7.15
C ALA A 83 2.76 -3.84 7.73
N ARG A 84 1.85 -2.97 8.20
CA ARG A 84 0.48 -3.38 8.53
C ARG A 84 -0.32 -3.68 7.26
N ALA A 85 -0.18 -2.84 6.23
CA ALA A 85 -0.75 -3.10 4.92
C ALA A 85 -0.20 -4.40 4.29
N ALA A 86 1.10 -4.67 4.46
CA ALA A 86 1.70 -5.93 4.02
C ALA A 86 1.13 -7.14 4.80
N ALA A 87 1.01 -7.03 6.13
CA ALA A 87 0.45 -8.07 6.98
C ALA A 87 -0.99 -8.44 6.57
N LEU A 88 -1.84 -7.46 6.31
CA LEU A 88 -3.21 -7.67 5.81
C LEU A 88 -3.23 -8.48 4.49
N ALA A 89 -2.36 -8.13 3.53
CA ALA A 89 -2.29 -8.86 2.28
C ALA A 89 -1.78 -10.30 2.47
N VAL A 90 -0.79 -10.51 3.34
CA VAL A 90 -0.23 -11.85 3.62
C VAL A 90 -1.22 -12.72 4.39
N GLU A 91 -2.00 -12.17 5.31
CA GLU A 91 -3.10 -12.87 5.99
C GLU A 91 -4.10 -13.41 4.97
N ALA A 92 -4.53 -12.58 4.02
CA ALA A 92 -5.42 -13.01 2.94
C ALA A 92 -4.79 -14.05 1.99
N VAL A 93 -3.46 -14.06 1.80
CA VAL A 93 -2.78 -15.18 1.13
C VAL A 93 -2.98 -16.46 1.94
N GLY A 94 -2.76 -16.40 3.25
CA GLY A 94 -2.98 -17.53 4.17
C GLY A 94 -4.38 -18.11 4.03
N ASP A 95 -5.41 -17.25 4.03
CA ASP A 95 -6.82 -17.66 3.84
C ASP A 95 -7.09 -18.28 2.47
N LEU A 96 -6.50 -17.72 1.40
CA LEU A 96 -6.66 -18.22 0.03
C LEU A 96 -6.01 -19.59 -0.20
N THR A 97 -4.95 -19.89 0.54
CA THR A 97 -4.15 -21.11 0.37
C THR A 97 -4.35 -22.14 1.47
N GLY A 98 -4.92 -21.75 2.61
CA GLY A 98 -4.97 -22.55 3.84
C GLY A 98 -3.61 -22.69 4.53
N PHE A 99 -2.67 -21.77 4.27
CA PHE A 99 -1.36 -21.78 4.92
C PHE A 99 -1.38 -20.87 6.14
N GLU A 100 -0.83 -21.34 7.26
CA GLU A 100 -0.62 -20.52 8.43
C GLU A 100 0.72 -19.78 8.28
N ILE A 101 0.66 -18.45 8.09
CA ILE A 101 1.83 -17.61 7.90
C ILE A 101 2.01 -16.75 9.15
N PRO A 102 3.03 -16.97 9.99
CA PRO A 102 3.24 -16.18 11.19
C PRO A 102 3.66 -14.75 10.83
N LEU A 103 2.92 -13.77 11.35
CA LEU A 103 3.13 -12.33 11.07
C LEU A 103 3.81 -11.56 12.20
N THR A 104 4.11 -12.22 13.32
CA THR A 104 4.67 -11.57 14.53
C THR A 104 5.94 -10.78 14.22
N ASP A 105 6.92 -11.41 13.58
CA ASP A 105 8.20 -10.78 13.26
C ASP A 105 8.03 -9.61 12.28
N LEU A 106 7.10 -9.72 11.32
CA LEU A 106 6.80 -8.64 10.37
C LEU A 106 6.26 -7.42 11.11
N LEU A 107 5.30 -7.63 12.03
CA LEU A 107 4.66 -6.57 12.80
C LEU A 107 5.58 -5.94 13.85
N GLU A 108 6.49 -6.72 14.45
CA GLU A 108 7.50 -6.18 15.38
C GLU A 108 8.53 -5.33 14.64
N ASN A 109 9.05 -5.84 13.52
CA ASN A 109 9.99 -5.09 12.68
C ASN A 109 9.34 -3.82 12.09
N ALA A 110 8.04 -3.87 11.77
CA ALA A 110 7.26 -2.72 11.32
C ALA A 110 7.37 -1.55 12.30
N ARG A 111 7.12 -1.82 13.59
CA ARG A 111 7.14 -0.80 14.64
C ARG A 111 8.52 -0.16 14.75
N ALA A 112 9.58 -0.96 14.72
CA ALA A 112 10.95 -0.45 14.78
C ALA A 112 11.29 0.47 13.58
N ILE A 113 10.83 0.12 12.37
CA ILE A 113 11.03 0.95 11.16
C ILE A 113 10.19 2.22 11.22
N GLU A 114 8.90 2.13 11.59
CA GLU A 114 8.00 3.28 11.74
C GLU A 114 8.56 4.28 12.78
N ASP A 115 9.07 3.80 13.91
CA ASP A 115 9.70 4.62 14.95
C ASP A 115 10.97 5.31 14.42
N SER A 116 11.83 4.57 13.70
CA SER A 116 13.06 5.12 13.11
C SER A 116 12.76 6.22 12.07
N VAL A 117 11.75 6.03 11.23
CA VAL A 117 11.34 7.03 10.23
C VAL A 117 10.75 8.27 10.90
N ARG A 118 9.93 8.08 11.95
CA ARG A 118 9.38 9.18 12.75
C ARG A 118 10.50 10.03 13.36
N ASP A 119 11.48 9.40 13.99
CA ASP A 119 12.63 10.08 14.60
C ASP A 119 13.40 10.92 13.56
N ILE A 120 13.62 10.39 12.36
CA ILE A 120 14.31 11.12 11.29
C ILE A 120 13.51 12.36 10.87
N ILE A 121 12.19 12.23 10.70
CA ILE A 121 11.31 13.34 10.30
C ILE A 121 11.26 14.41 11.40
N GLU A 122 11.10 14.00 12.66
CA GLU A 122 11.07 14.92 13.80
C GLU A 122 12.39 15.69 13.93
N ASN A 123 13.53 15.00 13.85
CA ASN A 123 14.85 15.63 13.91
C ASN A 123 15.10 16.57 12.72
N ALA A 124 14.67 16.19 11.51
CA ALA A 124 14.77 17.05 10.33
C ALA A 124 13.91 18.32 10.47
N SER A 125 12.72 18.22 11.09
CA SER A 125 11.86 19.38 11.35
C SER A 125 12.45 20.35 12.39
N GLN A 126 13.20 19.83 13.37
CA GLN A 126 13.89 20.64 14.38
C GLN A 126 15.14 21.36 13.85
N MET A 127 15.68 20.91 12.70
CA MET A 127 16.81 21.55 12.03
C MET A 127 16.43 22.68 11.07
N LEU A 128 15.13 22.88 10.81
CA LEU A 128 14.67 24.06 10.07
C LEU A 128 14.69 25.27 11.02
N PRO A 129 15.47 26.33 10.73
CA PRO A 129 15.43 27.52 11.56
C PRO A 129 13.99 28.06 11.54
N ALA A 130 13.49 28.52 12.69
CA ALA A 130 12.28 29.31 12.74
C ALA A 130 12.37 30.40 11.66
N PRO A 131 11.28 30.75 10.95
CA PRO A 131 11.30 31.88 10.04
C PRO A 131 11.90 33.04 10.83
N GLY A 132 13.11 33.46 10.46
CA GLY A 132 13.75 34.55 11.17
C GLY A 132 12.77 35.70 11.10
N GLU A 133 12.44 36.31 12.24
CA GLU A 133 11.91 37.66 12.27
C GLU A 133 12.99 38.56 11.66
N GLN A 134 13.08 38.56 10.33
CA GLN A 134 13.63 39.68 9.62
C GLN A 134 12.55 40.74 9.76
N ASP A 135 12.66 41.54 10.83
CA ASP A 135 12.20 42.92 10.79
C ASP A 135 12.92 43.59 9.61
N VAL A 136 12.34 43.43 8.42
CA VAL A 136 12.64 44.26 7.28
C VAL A 136 12.09 45.62 7.66
N THR A 137 12.89 46.40 8.37
CA THR A 137 12.69 47.84 8.36
C THR A 137 13.05 48.29 6.96
N ASP A 138 12.02 48.28 6.09
CA ASP A 138 12.02 48.98 4.82
C ASP A 138 12.18 50.48 5.12
N ILE A 139 13.43 50.90 5.39
CA ILE A 139 13.81 52.30 5.20
C ILE A 139 14.09 52.42 3.71
N ASP A 140 13.02 52.69 2.98
CA ASP A 140 13.06 53.16 1.61
C ASP A 140 13.85 54.49 1.55
N PRO A 141 15.01 54.57 0.85
CA PRO A 141 15.78 55.80 0.76
C PRO A 141 15.17 56.84 -0.19
N SER A 142 13.92 56.67 -0.66
CA SER A 142 13.29 57.56 -1.63
C SER A 142 12.47 58.73 -1.06
N PHE A 143 12.52 59.00 0.25
CA PHE A 143 11.97 60.23 0.83
C PHE A 143 12.96 60.99 1.71
N GLY A 144 13.49 62.10 1.16
CA GLY A 144 13.83 63.34 1.89
C GLY A 144 15.23 63.47 2.46
#